data_AF-I3ZMD5-F1
#
_entry.id   AF-I3ZMD5-F1
#
_cell.length_a   1.000
_cell.length_b   1.000
_cell.length_c   1.000
_cell.angle_alpha   90.00
_cell.angle_beta   90.00
_cell.angle_gamma   90.00
#
_symmetry.space_group_name_H-M   'P 1'
#
loop_
_entity.id
_entity.type
_entity.pdbx_description
1 polymer ?
#
loop_
_entity_poly.entity_id
_entity_poly.type
_entity_poly.pdbx_seq_one_letter_code
_entity_poly.pdbx_strand_id
1 'polypeptide(L)'
;MQLRPPAIRGRATREPARATTVEPGTTNHHGQTVVRKAGRAADDLAGQSIYILRCKGCGHEYGEAGIRVHQRKCPKCDGGKAGLPVPEPEPTLFG
;
A
#
# COMPACT_ATOMS: atom_id res chain seq x y z
N MET A 1 6.02 59.91 2.45
CA MET A 1 5.27 58.64 2.54
C MET A 1 6.22 57.48 2.21
N GLN A 2 6.45 56.53 3.12
CA GLN A 2 7.40 55.43 2.92
C GLN A 2 6.64 54.19 2.43
N LEU A 3 6.74 53.89 1.14
CA LEU A 3 6.13 52.71 0.52
C LEU A 3 6.92 51.46 0.94
N ARG A 4 6.30 50.58 1.73
CA ARG A 4 6.87 49.29 2.15
C ARG A 4 6.67 48.28 1.01
N PRO A 5 7.71 47.55 0.56
CA PRO A 5 7.54 46.54 -0.48
C PRO A 5 6.68 45.36 0.04
N PRO A 6 5.85 44.72 -0.82
CA PRO A 6 5.08 43.56 -0.43
C PRO A 6 5.99 42.35 -0.21
N ALA A 7 5.82 41.67 0.92
CA ALA A 7 6.53 40.43 1.22
C ALA A 7 6.12 39.33 0.24
N ILE A 8 7.03 38.99 -0.69
CA ILE A 8 6.94 37.78 -1.52
C ILE A 8 6.97 36.56 -0.60
N ARG A 9 5.79 35.96 -0.38
CA ARG A 9 5.66 34.69 0.33
C ARG A 9 6.33 33.60 -0.51
N GLY A 10 7.49 33.12 -0.04
CA GLY A 10 8.23 32.04 -0.66
C GLY A 10 7.34 30.83 -0.91
N ARG A 11 7.38 30.30 -2.14
CA ARG A 11 6.70 29.06 -2.51
C ARG A 11 7.37 27.92 -1.75
N ALA A 12 6.72 27.42 -0.70
CA ALA A 12 7.16 26.23 0.01
C ALA A 12 7.38 25.10 -1.01
N THR A 13 8.62 24.61 -1.10
CA THR A 13 8.95 23.37 -1.78
C THR A 13 8.15 22.28 -1.09
N ARG A 14 7.05 21.84 -1.71
CA ARG A 14 6.37 20.62 -1.29
C ARG A 14 7.36 19.49 -1.54
N GLU A 15 7.91 18.92 -0.46
CA GLU A 15 8.57 17.62 -0.54
C GLU A 15 7.66 16.68 -1.33
N PRO A 16 8.19 15.91 -2.29
CA PRO A 16 7.39 14.89 -2.95
C PRO A 16 6.85 14.01 -1.84
N ALA A 17 5.52 13.97 -1.68
CA ALA A 17 4.86 13.15 -0.67
C ALA A 17 5.44 11.75 -0.80
N ARG A 18 6.25 11.37 0.19
CA ARG A 18 6.91 10.07 0.31
C ARG A 18 5.81 9.05 0.04
N ALA A 19 5.85 8.40 -1.13
CA ALA A 19 4.74 7.61 -1.67
C ALA A 19 4.14 6.81 -0.53
N THR A 20 2.89 7.10 -0.14
CA THR A 20 2.23 6.61 1.07
C THR A 20 2.51 5.12 1.21
N THR A 21 3.56 4.81 1.98
CA THR A 21 4.07 3.46 2.10
C THR A 21 3.09 2.84 3.07
N VAL A 22 2.19 2.01 2.55
CA VAL A 22 1.20 1.37 3.40
C VAL A 22 1.98 0.53 4.39
N GLU A 23 2.00 0.96 5.64
CA GLU A 23 2.85 0.34 6.63
C GLU A 23 2.34 -1.08 6.91
N PRO A 24 3.23 -2.08 7.01
CA PRO A 24 2.82 -3.41 7.46
C PRO A 24 2.15 -3.29 8.83
N GLY A 25 1.00 -3.93 8.98
CA GLY A 25 0.09 -3.78 10.11
C GLY A 25 -1.14 -2.93 9.81
N THR A 26 -1.16 -2.16 8.72
CA THR A 26 -2.33 -1.37 8.33
C THR A 26 -3.48 -2.28 7.92
N THR A 27 -4.62 -2.18 8.61
CA THR A 27 -5.85 -2.87 8.22
C THR A 27 -6.79 -1.91 7.49
N ASN A 28 -7.26 -2.29 6.30
CA ASN A 28 -8.27 -1.51 5.60
C ASN A 28 -9.67 -1.70 6.23
N HIS A 29 -10.60 -0.81 5.89
CA HIS A 29 -11.99 -0.88 6.37
C HIS A 29 -12.73 -2.17 5.97
N HIS A 30 -12.21 -2.90 4.98
CA HIS A 30 -12.70 -4.21 4.57
C HIS A 30 -11.98 -5.39 5.26
N GLY A 31 -11.28 -5.14 6.38
CA GLY A 31 -10.69 -6.17 7.22
C GLY A 31 -9.43 -6.86 6.65
N GLN A 32 -8.72 -6.21 5.74
CA GLN A 32 -7.50 -6.77 5.15
C GLN A 32 -6.28 -6.04 5.68
N THR A 33 -5.37 -6.81 6.25
CA THR A 33 -4.19 -6.30 6.92
C THR A 33 -2.99 -6.46 6.03
N VAL A 34 -2.22 -5.40 5.84
CA VAL A 34 -0.94 -5.48 5.15
C VAL A 34 0.04 -6.25 6.02
N VAL A 35 0.56 -7.35 5.52
CA VAL A 35 1.55 -8.18 6.24
C VAL A 35 2.95 -7.66 5.99
N ARG A 36 3.31 -7.45 4.72
CA ARG A 36 4.65 -7.04 4.29
C ARG A 36 4.65 -6.48 2.88
N LYS A 37 5.70 -5.75 2.50
CA LYS A 37 5.97 -5.47 1.08
C LYS A 37 6.49 -6.74 0.40
N ALA A 38 6.04 -7.00 -0.82
CA ALA A 38 6.52 -8.13 -1.63
C ALA A 38 7.92 -7.85 -2.24
N GLY A 39 8.45 -6.63 -2.11
CA GLY A 39 9.80 -6.27 -2.58
C GLY A 39 9.93 -6.12 -4.10
N ARG A 40 8.93 -6.52 -4.87
CA ARG A 40 8.82 -6.29 -6.32
C ARG A 40 7.94 -5.09 -6.66
N ALA A 41 8.27 -4.44 -7.77
CA ALA A 41 7.42 -3.42 -8.37
C ALA A 41 6.17 -4.07 -8.98
N ALA A 42 5.06 -3.33 -9.03
CA ALA A 42 3.86 -3.73 -9.74
C ALA A 42 4.09 -3.55 -11.24
N ASP A 43 3.90 -4.61 -12.02
CA ASP A 43 3.95 -4.55 -13.49
C ASP A 43 2.93 -3.55 -14.07
N ASP A 44 1.72 -3.52 -13.50
CA ASP A 44 0.61 -2.66 -13.94
C ASP A 44 0.78 -1.18 -13.54
N LEU A 45 1.62 -0.90 -12.52
CA LEU A 45 1.83 0.45 -12.01
C LEU A 45 3.33 0.73 -11.85
N ALA A 46 3.93 1.30 -12.89
CA ALA A 46 5.32 1.74 -12.88
C ALA A 46 5.61 2.63 -11.66
N GLY A 47 6.59 2.22 -10.85
CA GLY A 47 7.00 2.94 -9.64
C GLY A 47 6.20 2.61 -8.38
N GLN A 48 5.25 1.67 -8.42
CA GLN A 48 4.59 1.17 -7.20
C GLN A 48 5.12 -0.16 -6.73
N SER A 49 5.23 -0.30 -5.40
CA SER A 49 5.57 -1.57 -4.77
C SER A 49 4.32 -2.42 -4.56
N ILE A 50 4.46 -3.74 -4.73
CA ILE A 50 3.44 -4.70 -4.34
C ILE A 50 3.54 -4.94 -2.83
N TYR A 51 2.38 -5.00 -2.18
CA TYR A 51 2.17 -5.31 -0.79
C TYR A 51 1.38 -6.61 -0.67
N ILE A 52 1.69 -7.40 0.35
CA ILE A 52 0.99 -8.63 0.69
C ILE A 52 -0.07 -8.26 1.73
N LEU A 53 -1.33 -8.53 1.41
CA LEU A 53 -2.46 -8.37 2.30
C LEU A 53 -2.94 -9.73 2.77
N ARG A 54 -3.36 -9.80 4.04
CA ARG A 54 -4.02 -10.95 4.63
C ARG A 54 -5.41 -10.56 5.11
N CYS A 55 -6.41 -11.31 4.67
CA CYS A 55 -7.77 -11.14 5.18
C CYS A 55 -7.85 -11.65 6.63
N LYS A 56 -8.37 -10.83 7.55
CA LYS A 56 -8.62 -11.29 8.94
C LYS A 56 -9.78 -12.29 9.04
N GLY A 57 -10.72 -12.28 8.11
CA GLY A 57 -11.90 -13.17 8.13
C GLY A 57 -11.58 -14.61 7.71
N CYS A 58 -10.90 -14.78 6.57
CA CYS A 58 -10.60 -16.12 6.03
C CYS A 58 -9.11 -16.50 6.08
N GLY A 59 -8.24 -15.57 6.46
CA GLY A 59 -6.79 -15.80 6.49
C GLY A 59 -6.09 -15.79 5.13
N HIS A 60 -6.79 -15.57 4.01
CA HIS A 60 -6.21 -15.62 2.67
C HIS A 60 -5.21 -14.47 2.43
N GLU A 61 -4.04 -14.82 1.91
CA GLU A 61 -2.94 -13.90 1.60
C GLU A 61 -2.83 -13.65 0.10
N TYR A 62 -2.70 -12.39 -0.31
CA TYR A 62 -2.66 -11.99 -1.71
C TYR A 62 -1.95 -10.66 -1.90
N GLY A 63 -1.41 -10.44 -3.11
CA GLY A 63 -0.63 -9.25 -3.44
C GLY A 63 -1.48 -8.12 -4.04
N GLU A 64 -1.19 -6.87 -3.69
CA GLU A 64 -1.71 -5.69 -4.40
C GLU A 64 -0.76 -4.50 -4.31
N ALA A 65 -0.84 -3.60 -5.27
CA ALA A 65 -0.17 -2.31 -5.24
C ALA A 65 -0.70 -1.45 -4.07
N GLY A 66 0.22 -0.73 -3.41
CA GLY A 66 -0.09 0.09 -2.22
C GLY A 66 -1.25 1.07 -2.43
N ILE A 67 -1.35 1.65 -3.62
CA ILE A 67 -2.42 2.58 -3.98
C ILE A 67 -3.80 1.91 -4.05
N ARG A 68 -3.90 0.60 -4.26
CA ARG A 68 -5.18 -0.12 -4.34
C ARG A 68 -5.54 -0.85 -3.04
N VAL A 69 -4.65 -0.89 -2.05
CA VAL A 69 -4.84 -1.59 -0.76
C VAL A 69 -6.10 -1.12 -0.03
N HIS A 70 -6.34 0.19 0.01
CA HIS A 70 -7.44 0.76 0.77
C HIS A 70 -8.82 0.41 0.21
N GLN A 71 -8.96 0.28 -1.12
CA GLN A 71 -10.21 -0.08 -1.80
C GLN A 71 -10.38 -1.59 -2.01
N ARG A 72 -9.38 -2.40 -1.63
CA ARG A 72 -9.42 -3.83 -1.92
C ARG A 72 -10.46 -4.54 -1.03
N LYS A 73 -11.06 -5.58 -1.60
CA LYS A 73 -11.97 -6.52 -0.95
C LYS A 73 -11.37 -7.93 -0.98
N CYS A 74 -11.70 -8.74 0.01
CA CYS A 74 -11.21 -10.11 0.07
C CYS A 74 -11.82 -10.95 -1.07
N PRO A 75 -11.00 -11.65 -1.89
CA PRO A 75 -11.51 -12.51 -2.97
C PRO A 75 -12.28 -13.74 -2.47
N LYS A 76 -11.98 -14.20 -1.26
CA LYS A 76 -12.61 -15.38 -0.62
C LYS A 76 -13.90 -15.04 0.14
N CYS A 77 -13.98 -13.88 0.78
CA CYS A 77 -15.12 -13.50 1.62
C CYS A 77 -16.15 -12.67 0.85
N ASP A 78 -15.69 -11.70 0.06
CA ASP A 78 -16.54 -10.70 -0.61
C ASP A 78 -16.53 -10.86 -2.13
N GLY A 79 -15.91 -11.93 -2.66
CA GLY A 79 -15.74 -12.11 -4.10
C GLY A 79 -14.91 -11.01 -4.77
N GLY A 80 -14.03 -10.36 -4.00
CA GLY A 80 -13.11 -9.34 -4.52
C GLY A 80 -12.18 -9.85 -5.63
N LYS A 81 -11.51 -8.94 -6.34
CA LYS A 81 -10.58 -9.30 -7.41
C LYS A 81 -9.41 -10.13 -6.82
N ALA A 82 -9.04 -11.21 -7.50
CA ALA A 82 -7.86 -12.00 -7.13
C ALA A 82 -6.64 -11.08 -7.08
N GLY A 83 -5.91 -11.09 -5.96
CA GLY A 83 -4.65 -10.35 -5.87
C GLY A 83 -3.57 -11.01 -6.71
N LEU A 84 -2.43 -10.33 -6.85
CA LEU A 84 -1.26 -10.95 -7.45
C LEU A 84 -0.84 -12.18 -6.64
N PRO A 85 -0.34 -13.24 -7.30
CA PRO A 85 0.18 -14.41 -6.61
C PRO A 85 1.32 -13.95 -5.70
N VAL A 86 1.15 -14.17 -4.41
CA VAL A 86 2.24 -13.98 -3.44
C VAL A 86 3.08 -15.24 -3.48
N PRO A 87 4.41 -15.14 -3.42
CA PRO A 87 5.22 -16.32 -3.18
C PRO A 87 4.71 -16.92 -1.86
N GLU A 88 4.32 -18.19 -1.91
CA GLU A 88 3.95 -18.92 -0.69
C GLU A 88 5.07 -18.71 0.33
N PRO A 89 4.75 -18.46 1.61
CA PRO A 89 5.79 -18.50 2.62
C PRO A 89 6.41 -19.89 2.51
N GLU A 90 7.71 -19.95 2.24
CA GLU A 90 8.43 -21.23 2.19
C GLU A 90 8.04 -21.99 3.45
N PRO A 91 7.48 -23.22 3.34
CA PRO A 91 7.08 -23.96 4.51
C PRO A 91 8.31 -24.01 5.39
N THR A 92 8.18 -23.50 6.62
CA THR A 92 9.24 -23.50 7.62
C THR A 92 9.69 -24.95 7.82
N LEU A 93 10.70 -25.35 7.06
CA LEU A 93 11.60 -26.43 7.40
C LEU A 93 12.25 -26.00 8.73
N PHE A 94 12.38 -26.94 9.67
CA PHE A 94 12.92 -26.80 11.02
C PHE A 94 11.89 -26.27 12.05
N GLY A 95 11.19 -27.11 12.84
CA GLY A 95 11.45 -28.53 13.16
C GLY A 95 12.53 -28.67 14.20
#